data_AF-A0A0S7EJZ6-F1
#
_entry.id   AF-A0A0S7EJZ6-F1
#
_cell.length_a   1.000
_cell.length_b   1.000
_cell.length_c   1.000
_cell.angle_alpha   90.00
_cell.angle_beta   90.00
_cell.angle_gamma   90.00
#
_symmetry.space_group_name_H-M   'P 1'
#
loop_
_entity.id
_entity.type
_entity.pdbx_description
1 polymer ?
#
loop_
_entity_poly.entity_id
_entity_poly.type
_entity_poly.pdbx_seq_one_letter_code
_entity_poly.pdbx_strand_id
1 'polypeptide(L)'
;VAIPVKVVTIGTDASITDISESVTCRSTDEDVVKVSDRCDYVFVNGKEMKGKVKMMVNFTYGYLSAQLELCVWIPRLPLQIEVSDTELSQIKGWRVPTATTGQR
;
A
#
# COMPACT_ATOMS: atom_id res chain seq x y z
N VAL A 1 -3.55 -0.67 -0.99
CA VAL A 1 -2.85 -1.46 -2.05
C VAL A 1 -1.49 -1.87 -1.50
N ALA A 2 -1.06 -3.12 -1.69
CA ALA A 2 0.25 -3.60 -1.28
C ALA A 2 0.94 -4.31 -2.45
N ILE A 3 2.23 -4.04 -2.64
CA ILE A 3 3.05 -4.60 -3.73
C ILE A 3 4.20 -5.39 -3.06
N PRO A 4 4.32 -6.70 -3.34
CA PRO A 4 5.37 -7.52 -2.75
C PRO A 4 6.76 -7.10 -3.27
N VAL A 5 7.76 -7.24 -2.41
CA VAL A 5 9.17 -6.99 -2.74
C VAL A 5 9.99 -8.22 -2.40
N LYS A 6 10.98 -8.50 -3.25
CA LYS A 6 11.97 -9.53 -3.03
C LYS A 6 13.35 -8.93 -3.20
N VAL A 7 14.24 -9.17 -2.25
CA VAL A 7 15.62 -8.62 -2.29
C VAL A 7 16.60 -9.77 -2.45
N VAL A 8 17.44 -9.66 -3.46
CA VAL A 8 18.47 -10.66 -3.77
C VAL A 8 19.84 -10.01 -3.85
N THR A 9 20.87 -10.76 -3.48
CA THR A 9 22.27 -10.40 -3.69
C THR A 9 22.89 -11.26 -4.77
N ILE A 10 23.95 -10.74 -5.38
CA ILE A 10 24.76 -11.46 -6.36
C ILE A 10 26.18 -11.57 -5.78
N GLY A 11 26.64 -12.79 -5.55
CA GLY A 11 27.99 -13.08 -5.07
C GLY A 11 29.06 -12.90 -6.16
N THR A 12 30.33 -12.85 -5.75
CA THR A 12 31.47 -12.80 -6.70
C THR A 12 31.61 -14.06 -7.55
N ASP A 13 31.06 -15.17 -7.06
CA ASP A 13 30.91 -16.45 -7.76
C ASP A 13 29.66 -16.49 -8.67
N ALA A 14 28.99 -15.34 -8.86
CA ALA A 14 27.72 -15.19 -9.57
C ALA A 14 26.54 -15.97 -8.95
N SER A 15 26.64 -16.42 -7.69
CA SER A 15 25.51 -17.00 -6.97
C SER A 15 24.45 -15.94 -6.65
N ILE A 16 23.16 -16.31 -6.77
CA ILE A 16 22.03 -15.45 -6.42
C ILE A 16 21.45 -15.96 -5.11
N THR A 17 21.40 -15.09 -4.10
CA THR A 17 20.86 -15.44 -2.77
C THR A 17 19.70 -14.53 -2.41
N ASP A 18 18.60 -15.11 -1.95
CA ASP A 18 17.47 -14.37 -1.38
C ASP A 18 17.81 -13.90 0.02
N ILE A 19 17.80 -12.59 0.24
CA ILE A 19 18.11 -11.96 1.52
C ILE A 19 16.90 -11.21 2.10
N SER A 20 15.70 -11.46 1.59
CA SER A 20 14.50 -10.71 1.95
C SER A 20 14.20 -10.71 3.45
N GLU A 21 14.60 -11.76 4.19
CA GLU A 21 14.40 -11.86 5.64
C GLU A 21 15.50 -11.19 6.48
N SER A 22 16.59 -10.72 5.84
CA SER A 22 17.76 -10.16 6.52
C SER A 22 18.00 -8.68 6.18
N VAL A 23 17.14 -8.07 5.37
CA VAL A 23 17.24 -6.66 4.98
C VAL A 23 16.52 -5.77 5.99
N THR A 24 17.02 -4.55 6.11
CA THR A 24 16.25 -3.44 6.69
C THR A 24 15.80 -2.54 5.56
N CYS A 25 14.60 -1.96 5.66
CA CYS A 25 14.04 -1.08 4.64
C CYS A 25 13.50 0.19 5.27
N ARG A 26 13.53 1.28 4.50
CA ARG A 26 13.02 2.57 4.94
C ARG A 26 12.46 3.36 3.77
N SER A 27 11.23 3.84 3.92
CA SER A 27 10.66 4.82 3.00
C SER A 27 11.34 6.18 3.18
N THR A 28 11.61 6.87 2.07
CA THR A 28 12.13 8.26 2.13
C THR A 28 11.04 9.31 2.40
N ASP A 29 9.76 8.91 2.38
CA ASP A 29 8.57 9.78 2.52
C ASP A 29 7.37 8.89 2.93
N GLU A 30 7.20 8.65 4.23
CA GLU A 30 6.16 7.75 4.77
C GLU A 30 4.72 8.28 4.58
N ASP A 31 4.59 9.58 4.29
CA ASP A 31 3.33 10.23 3.90
C ASP A 31 2.90 9.86 2.47
N VAL A 32 3.78 9.24 1.68
CA VAL A 32 3.56 8.84 0.28
C VAL A 32 3.51 7.33 0.11
N VAL A 33 4.45 6.59 0.69
CA VAL A 33 4.48 5.12 0.64
C VAL A 33 5.09 4.58 1.91
N LYS A 34 4.57 3.45 2.38
CA LYS A 34 5.01 2.76 3.59
C LYS A 34 5.64 1.42 3.23
N VAL A 35 6.44 0.90 4.13
CA VAL A 35 7.08 -0.41 4.03
C VAL A 35 6.56 -1.31 5.15
N SER A 36 6.47 -2.61 4.92
CA SER A 36 6.20 -3.56 6.01
C SER A 36 7.39 -3.67 6.95
N ASP A 37 7.15 -4.06 8.20
CA ASP A 37 8.20 -4.29 9.19
C ASP A 37 9.21 -5.38 8.75
N ARG A 38 8.73 -6.33 7.92
CA ARG A 38 9.53 -7.42 7.35
C ARG A 38 10.14 -7.09 5.99
N CYS A 39 9.91 -5.90 5.45
CA CYS A 39 10.42 -5.47 4.14
C CYS A 39 10.02 -6.36 2.95
N ASP A 40 8.95 -7.14 3.11
CA ASP A 40 8.41 -8.07 2.11
C ASP A 40 7.31 -7.45 1.22
N TYR A 41 6.81 -6.25 1.55
CA TYR A 41 5.96 -5.46 0.68
C TYR A 41 6.02 -3.96 0.98
N VAL A 42 5.72 -3.16 -0.04
CA VAL A 42 5.48 -1.71 0.05
C VAL A 42 3.99 -1.44 -0.14
N PHE A 43 3.43 -0.46 0.55
CA PHE A 43 1.98 -0.25 0.54
C PHE A 43 1.56 1.19 0.74
N VAL A 44 0.31 1.44 0.35
CA VAL A 44 -0.48 2.64 0.66
C VAL A 44 -1.78 2.20 1.33
N ASN A 45 -2.21 2.92 2.35
CA ASN A 45 -3.37 2.57 3.18
C ASN A 45 -4.53 3.56 3.07
N GLY A 46 -4.45 4.51 2.14
CA GLY A 46 -5.52 5.47 1.86
C GLY A 46 -5.50 6.69 2.77
N LYS A 47 -4.46 6.87 3.58
CA LYS A 47 -4.23 8.07 4.41
C LYS A 47 -3.21 9.02 3.79
N GLU A 48 -2.58 8.63 2.69
CA GLU A 48 -1.62 9.45 1.96
C GLU A 48 -2.29 10.70 1.36
N MET A 49 -1.76 11.89 1.64
CA MET A 49 -2.34 13.18 1.21
C MET A 49 -1.72 13.74 -0.08
N LYS A 50 -0.63 13.14 -0.57
CA LYS A 50 0.09 13.58 -1.77
C LYS A 50 0.65 12.37 -2.52
N GLY A 51 0.73 12.47 -3.84
CA GLY A 51 1.50 11.55 -4.68
C GLY A 51 2.94 12.03 -4.86
N LYS A 52 3.79 11.17 -5.43
CA LYS A 52 5.18 11.51 -5.78
C LYS A 52 5.68 10.61 -6.90
N VAL A 53 6.24 11.24 -7.94
CA VAL A 53 7.00 10.56 -8.98
C VAL A 53 8.44 10.39 -8.47
N LYS A 54 9.10 9.28 -8.81
CA LYS A 54 10.45 8.94 -8.32
C LYS A 54 10.56 8.85 -6.80
N MET A 55 9.56 8.21 -6.19
CA MET A 55 9.57 7.90 -4.77
C MET A 55 10.58 6.79 -4.49
N MET A 56 11.50 6.99 -3.55
CA MET A 56 12.55 6.01 -3.26
C MET A 56 12.28 5.27 -1.95
N VAL A 57 12.47 3.95 -1.96
CA VAL A 57 12.53 3.10 -0.78
C VAL A 57 13.94 2.52 -0.69
N ASN A 58 14.60 2.72 0.45
CA ASN A 58 15.94 2.23 0.69
C ASN A 58 15.88 0.82 1.29
N PHE A 59 16.73 -0.08 0.80
CA PHE A 59 16.98 -1.40 1.37
C PHE A 59 18.45 -1.52 1.73
N THR A 60 18.75 -2.05 2.92
CA THR A 60 20.12 -2.16 3.45
C THR A 60 20.36 -3.56 4.01
N TYR A 61 21.50 -4.14 3.63
CA TYR A 61 21.98 -5.44 4.10
C TYR A 61 23.48 -5.33 4.43
N GLY A 62 23.80 -5.20 5.71
CA GLY A 62 25.16 -4.89 6.14
C GLY A 62 25.65 -3.57 5.53
N TYR A 63 26.72 -3.62 4.73
CA TYR A 63 27.28 -2.47 4.02
C TYR A 63 26.67 -2.25 2.62
N LEU A 64 25.86 -3.19 2.13
CA LEU A 64 25.20 -3.08 0.84
C LEU A 64 23.92 -2.27 0.98
N SER A 65 23.65 -1.40 0.01
CA SER A 65 22.39 -0.66 -0.08
C SER A 65 21.88 -0.64 -1.51
N ALA A 66 20.55 -0.61 -1.65
CA ALA A 66 19.85 -0.50 -2.92
C ALA A 66 18.61 0.38 -2.75
N GLN A 67 18.15 0.97 -3.85
CA GLN A 67 16.94 1.79 -3.87
C GLN A 67 15.92 1.20 -4.84
N LEU A 68 14.67 1.13 -4.38
CA LEU A 68 13.52 0.84 -5.22
C LEU A 68 12.81 2.16 -5.55
N GLU A 69 12.80 2.53 -6.83
CA GLU A 69 12.06 3.68 -7.32
C GLU A 69 10.60 3.29 -7.65
N LEU A 70 9.65 4.08 -7.17
CA LEU A 70 8.22 3.89 -7.31
C LEU A 70 7.55 5.19 -7.78
N CYS A 71 6.39 5.08 -8.40
CA CYS A 71 5.52 6.22 -8.66
C CYS A 71 4.21 6.03 -7.89
N VAL A 72 3.89 6.98 -7.02
CA VAL A 72 2.64 6.99 -6.27
C VAL A 72 1.76 8.11 -6.79
N TRP A 73 0.59 7.73 -7.28
CA TRP A 73 -0.39 8.65 -7.85
C TRP A 73 -1.51 8.91 -6.84
N ILE A 74 -1.98 10.16 -6.79
CA ILE A 74 -3.15 10.54 -6.00
C ILE A 74 -4.29 10.93 -6.95
N PRO A 75 -5.55 10.54 -6.67
CA PRO A 75 -6.68 11.05 -7.42
C PRO A 75 -6.81 12.57 -7.25
N ARG A 76 -7.29 13.25 -8.29
CA ARG A 76 -7.72 14.65 -8.16
C ARG A 76 -9.04 14.69 -7.42
N LEU A 77 -9.13 15.54 -6.38
CA LEU A 77 -10.33 15.73 -5.57
C LEU A 77 -10.98 17.09 -5.84
N PRO A 78 -12.32 17.21 -5.73
CA PRO A 78 -13.26 16.12 -5.44
C PRO A 78 -13.40 15.15 -6.62
N LEU A 79 -13.64 13.87 -6.34
CA LEU A 79 -13.98 12.90 -7.38
C LEU A 79 -15.35 13.27 -7.95
N GLN A 80 -15.45 13.34 -9.28
CA GLN A 80 -16.74 13.40 -9.95
C GLN A 80 -17.20 11.96 -10.24
N ILE A 81 -18.35 11.60 -9.69
CA ILE A 81 -18.96 10.28 -9.85
C ILE A 81 -20.26 10.49 -10.61
N GLU A 82 -20.37 9.87 -11.78
CA GLU A 82 -21.60 9.84 -12.56
C GLU A 82 -22.25 8.47 -12.39
N VAL A 83 -23.55 8.46 -12.10
CA VAL A 83 -24.34 7.24 -11.93
C VAL A 83 -25.47 7.28 -12.93
N SER A 84 -25.74 6.17 -13.60
CA SER A 84 -26.80 6.07 -14.62
C SER A 84 -28.20 6.23 -14.04
N ASP A 85 -28.38 5.80 -12.79
CA ASP A 85 -29.62 5.95 -12.03
C ASP A 85 -29.33 6.78 -10.80
N THR A 86 -29.92 7.97 -10.74
CA THR A 86 -29.83 8.87 -9.59
C THR A 86 -30.95 8.64 -8.58
N GLU A 87 -31.91 7.77 -8.89
CA GLU A 87 -33.04 7.45 -8.02
C GLU A 87 -32.73 6.23 -7.15
N LEU A 88 -33.04 6.34 -5.86
CA LEU A 88 -32.85 5.23 -4.93
C LEU A 88 -33.94 4.17 -5.14
N SER A 89 -33.54 2.98 -5.54
CA SER A 89 -34.42 1.82 -5.63
C SER A 89 -34.42 0.99 -4.34
N GLN A 90 -35.60 0.54 -3.90
CA GLN A 90 -35.70 -0.38 -2.76
C GLN A 90 -35.00 -1.70 -3.09
N ILE A 91 -34.04 -2.10 -2.27
CA ILE A 91 -33.45 -3.44 -2.35
C ILE A 91 -34.53 -4.45 -1.94
N LYS A 92 -35.03 -5.22 -2.91
CA LYS A 92 -36.07 -6.22 -2.69
C LYS A 92 -35.63 -7.21 -1.61
N GLY A 93 -36.42 -7.33 -0.55
CA GLY A 93 -36.12 -8.25 0.57
C GLY A 93 -35.14 -7.72 1.61
N TRP A 94 -34.71 -6.45 1.52
CA TRP A 94 -33.89 -5.82 2.54
C TRP A 94 -34.65 -5.67 3.86
N ARG A 95 -34.13 -6.26 4.94
CA ARG A 95 -34.66 -6.11 6.30
C ARG A 95 -33.78 -5.15 7.07
N VAL A 96 -34.36 -4.04 7.51
CA VAL A 96 -33.67 -3.14 8.46
C VAL A 96 -33.67 -3.83 9.83
N PRO A 97 -32.51 -4.00 10.49
CA PRO A 97 -32.49 -4.46 11.86
C PRO A 97 -33.29 -3.49 12.73
N THR A 98 -34.43 -3.91 13.24
CA THR A 98 -35.19 -3.13 14.22
C THR A 98 -34.43 -3.16 15.53
N ALA A 99 -34.09 -2.00 16.08
CA ALA A 99 -33.57 -1.92 17.44
C ALA A 99 -34.54 -2.69 18.36
N THR A 100 -34.03 -3.68 19.08
CA THR A 100 -34.81 -4.41 20.09
C THR A 100 -35.19 -3.40 21.18
N THR A 101 -36.40 -2.86 21.11
CA THR A 101 -37.04 -2.17 22.23
C THR A 101 -37.36 -3.23 23.28
N GLY A 102 -36.36 -3.58 24.06
CA GLY A 102 -36.41 -4.69 25.00
C GLY A 102 -35.40 -4.50 26.12
N GLN A 103 -35.62 -3.46 26.92
CA GLN A 103 -35.50 -3.47 28.39
C GLN A 103 -35.73 -2.04 28.90
N ARG A 104 -36.97 -1.79 29.32
CA ARG A 104 -37.32 -0.70 30.23
C ARG A 104 -37.84 -1.36 31.51
#